data_AF-A0A8I0HEI9-F1
#
_entry.id   AF-A0A8I0HEI9-F1
#
_cell.length_a   1.000
_cell.length_b   1.000
_cell.length_c   1.000
_cell.angle_alpha   90.00
_cell.angle_beta   90.00
_cell.angle_gamma   90.00
#
_symmetry.space_group_name_H-M   'P 1'
#
loop_
_entity.id
_entity.type
_entity.pdbx_description
1 polymer ?
#
loop_
_entity_poly.entity_id
_entity_poly.type
_entity_poly.pdbx_seq_one_letter_code
_entity_poly.pdbx_strand_id
1 'polypeptide(L)' 'LYKAEETVKETYSDAELTALLKKPDIRKTTFAEYRDWVIVNFLLNCGSRAATVRAIQIRDVDLDGGVVFYRHTKNRKA' A
#
# COMPACT_ATOMS: atom_id res chain seq x y z
N LEU A 1 -28.20 9.38 -20.11
CA LEU A 1 -27.09 9.17 -19.14
C LEU A 1 -25.86 8.78 -19.96
N TYR A 2 -24.98 9.75 -20.26
CA TYR A 2 -23.73 9.46 -20.96
C TYR A 2 -22.84 8.64 -20.04
N LYS A 3 -22.59 7.38 -20.41
CA LYS A 3 -21.59 6.53 -19.77
C LYS A 3 -20.26 6.98 -20.35
N ALA A 4 -19.46 7.70 -19.58
CA ALA A 4 -18.11 8.06 -20.00
C ALA A 4 -17.36 6.78 -20.40
N GLU A 5 -16.61 6.86 -21.51
CA GLU A 5 -15.81 5.76 -21.99
C GLU A 5 -14.78 5.37 -20.91
N GLU A 6 -14.72 4.08 -20.57
CA GLU A 6 -13.88 3.61 -19.48
C GLU A 6 -12.42 3.68 -19.92
N THR A 7 -11.74 4.76 -19.58
CA THR A 7 -10.30 4.91 -19.83
C THR A 7 -9.57 3.90 -18.95
N VAL A 8 -8.93 2.92 -19.59
CA VAL A 8 -8.03 1.99 -18.91
C VAL A 8 -6.89 2.81 -18.31
N LYS A 9 -6.71 2.69 -16.99
CA LYS A 9 -5.58 3.32 -16.31
C LYS A 9 -4.33 2.52 -16.61
N GLU A 10 -3.29 3.21 -17.03
CA GLU A 10 -1.96 2.61 -17.15
C GLU A 10 -1.49 2.13 -15.77
N THR A 11 -1.07 0.88 -15.71
CA THR A 11 -0.52 0.25 -14.51
C THR A 11 0.99 0.09 -14.66
N TYR A 12 1.68 -0.06 -13.54
CA TYR A 12 3.10 -0.37 -13.56
C TYR A 12 3.39 -1.65 -14.35
N SER A 13 4.47 -1.60 -15.13
CA SER A 13 5.09 -2.77 -15.75
C SER A 13 5.84 -3.62 -14.71
N ASP A 14 6.12 -4.87 -15.05
CA ASP A 14 6.90 -5.78 -14.19
C ASP A 14 8.29 -5.21 -13.86
N ALA A 15 8.91 -4.48 -14.79
CA ALA A 15 10.21 -3.84 -14.59
C ALA A 15 10.13 -2.70 -13.56
N GLU A 16 9.09 -1.88 -13.63
CA GLU A 16 8.85 -0.80 -12.66
C GLU A 16 8.51 -1.36 -11.28
N LEU A 17 7.68 -2.41 -11.22
CA LEU A 17 7.37 -3.11 -9.96
C LEU A 17 8.65 -3.71 -9.36
N THR A 18 9.49 -4.35 -10.17
CA THR A 18 10.77 -4.90 -9.71
C THR A 18 11.68 -3.81 -9.14
N ALA A 19 11.72 -2.63 -9.77
CA ALA A 19 12.47 -1.50 -9.27
C ALA A 19 11.91 -0.96 -7.94
N LEU A 20 10.59 -0.84 -7.82
CA LEU A 20 9.89 -0.37 -6.63
C LEU A 20 10.03 -1.32 -5.43
N LEU A 21 10.06 -2.62 -5.68
CA LEU A 21 10.16 -3.65 -4.62
C LEU A 21 11.59 -3.90 -4.16
N LYS A 22 12.60 -3.32 -4.83
CA LYS A 22 13.99 -3.46 -4.43
C LYS A 22 14.21 -2.97 -3.00
N LYS A 23 14.59 -3.89 -2.12
CA LYS A 23 14.84 -3.60 -0.70
C LYS A 23 15.96 -2.56 -0.54
N PRO A 24 15.74 -1.44 0.15
CA PRO A 24 16.78 -0.44 0.39
C PRO A 24 17.83 -0.98 1.37
N ASP A 25 19.03 -0.39 1.35
CA ASP A 25 20.07 -0.68 2.34
C ASP A 25 19.68 -0.05 3.70
N ILE A 26 19.13 -0.87 4.59
CA ILE A 26 18.58 -0.46 5.89
C ILE A 26 19.63 0.27 6.75
N ARG A 27 20.93 0.01 6.53
CA ARG A 27 22.01 0.66 7.30
C ARG A 27 22.36 2.06 6.81
N LYS A 28 21.92 2.45 5.61
CA LYS A 28 22.27 3.71 4.94
C LYS A 28 21.07 4.56 4.56
N THR A 29 19.90 3.94 4.44
CA THR A 29 18.66 4.59 4.03
C THR A 29 18.12 5.53 5.11
N THR A 30 17.30 6.49 4.68
CA THR A 30 16.54 7.33 5.62
C THR A 30 15.29 6.59 6.12
N PHE A 31 14.76 7.02 7.25
CA PHE A 31 13.46 6.51 7.71
C PHE A 31 12.35 6.71 6.67
N ALA A 32 12.36 7.84 5.94
CA ALA A 32 11.35 8.13 4.92
C ALA A 32 11.41 7.11 3.77
N GLU A 33 12.60 6.82 3.26
CA GLU A 33 12.78 5.84 2.19
C GLU A 33 12.39 4.42 2.65
N TYR A 34 12.80 4.00 3.86
CA TYR A 34 12.38 2.72 4.41
C TYR A 34 10.85 2.65 4.60
N ARG A 35 10.24 3.69 5.16
CA ARG A 35 8.78 3.80 5.35
C ARG A 35 8.06 3.67 4.01
N ASP A 36 8.53 4.39 2.98
CA ASP A 36 7.88 4.39 1.68
C ASP A 36 8.01 3.02 1.01
N TRP A 37 9.16 2.34 1.14
CA TRP A 37 9.32 0.96 0.69
C TRP A 37 8.36 -0.01 1.39
N VAL A 38 8.18 0.10 2.72
CA VAL A 38 7.21 -0.72 3.46
C VAL A 38 5.78 -0.45 2.98
N ILE A 39 5.41 0.82 2.75
CA ILE A 39 4.08 1.20 2.25
C ILE A 39 3.83 0.62 0.84
N VAL A 40 4.83 0.65 -0.04
CA VAL A 40 4.73 0.06 -1.39
C VAL A 40 4.46 -1.45 -1.30
N ASN A 41 5.23 -2.17 -0.48
CA ASN A 41 5.03 -3.62 -0.28
C ASN A 41 3.63 -3.91 0.28
N PHE A 42 3.18 -3.10 1.24
CA PHE A 42 1.85 -3.22 1.83
C PHE A 42 0.72 -2.98 0.81
N LEU A 43 0.84 -1.93 0.00
CA LEU A 43 -0.14 -1.60 -1.03
C LEU A 43 -0.24 -2.69 -2.09
N LEU A 44 0.89 -3.25 -2.51
CA LEU A 44 0.92 -4.33 -3.50
C LEU A 44 0.31 -5.63 -2.95
N ASN A 45 0.58 -5.97 -1.69
CA ASN A 45 0.07 -7.19 -1.07
C ASN A 45 -1.43 -7.10 -0.73
N CYS A 46 -1.88 -5.98 -0.17
CA CYS A 46 -3.24 -5.85 0.37
C CYS A 46 -4.23 -5.13 -0.56
N GLY A 47 -3.76 -4.42 -1.59
CA GLY A 47 -4.62 -3.66 -2.51
C GLY A 47 -5.48 -2.59 -1.83
N SER A 48 -5.02 -2.07 -0.69
CA SER A 48 -5.82 -1.19 0.16
C SER A 48 -5.93 0.24 -0.41
N ARG A 49 -6.97 0.97 0.01
CA ARG A 49 -7.14 2.37 -0.41
C ARG A 49 -6.12 3.26 0.31
N ALA A 50 -5.64 4.29 -0.38
CA ALA A 50 -4.71 5.25 0.21
C ALA A 50 -5.20 5.88 1.53
N ALA A 51 -6.50 6.16 1.65
CA ALA A 51 -7.09 6.68 2.88
C ALA A 51 -7.06 5.65 4.03
N THR A 52 -7.19 4.36 3.71
CA THR A 52 -7.11 3.27 4.70
C THR A 52 -5.68 3.16 5.23
N VAL A 53 -4.67 3.14 4.35
CA VAL A 53 -3.26 3.07 4.76
C VAL A 53 -2.89 4.19 5.74
N ARG A 54 -3.28 5.42 5.43
CA ARG A 54 -2.99 6.59 6.29
C ARG A 54 -3.69 6.55 7.65
N ALA A 55 -4.72 5.72 7.80
CA ALA A 55 -5.48 5.60 9.04
C ALA A 55 -5.04 4.42 9.92
N ILE A 56 -4.13 3.56 9.43
CA ILE A 56 -3.57 2.44 10.19
C ILE A 56 -2.77 2.99 11.38
N GLN A 57 -2.97 2.39 12.55
CA GLN A 57 -2.21 2.67 13.77
C GLN A 57 -1.49 1.41 14.24
N ILE A 58 -0.52 1.54 15.14
CA ILE A 58 0.27 0.40 15.66
C ILE A 58 -0.64 -0.70 16.22
N ARG A 59 -1.71 -0.35 16.93
CA ARG A 59 -2.69 -1.30 17.49
C ARG A 59 -3.45 -2.15 16.45
N ASP A 60 -3.38 -1.77 15.19
CA ASP A 60 -4.07 -2.46 14.09
C ASP A 60 -3.19 -3.52 13.44
N VAL A 61 -1.91 -3.61 13.83
CA VAL A 61 -0.93 -4.48 13.18
C VAL A 61 -0.60 -5.64 14.12
N ASP A 62 -0.96 -6.84 13.69
CA ASP A 62 -0.53 -8.10 14.29
C ASP A 62 0.58 -8.69 13.41
N LEU A 63 1.83 -8.51 13.83
CA LEU A 63 2.99 -8.99 13.08
C LEU A 63 3.18 -10.50 13.19
N ASP A 64 2.78 -11.11 14.32
CA ASP A 64 2.91 -12.54 14.55
C ASP A 64 1.86 -13.31 13.72
N GLY A 65 0.64 -12.77 13.65
CA GLY A 65 -0.43 -13.27 12.79
C GLY A 65 -0.32 -12.86 11.33
N GLY A 66 0.50 -11.85 11.00
CA GLY A 66 0.61 -11.30 9.64
C GLY A 66 -0.65 -10.58 9.18
N VAL A 67 -1.42 -9.99 10.09
CA VAL A 67 -2.73 -9.38 9.83
C VAL A 67 -2.71 -7.88 10.14
N VAL A 68 -3.40 -7.10 9.31
CA VAL A 68 -3.68 -5.67 9.59
C VAL A 68 -5.18 -5.41 9.57
N PHE A 69 -5.71 -4.86 10.67
CA PHE A 69 -7.13 -4.60 10.85
C PHE A 69 -7.54 -3.21 10.33
N TYR A 70 -8.49 -3.15 9.39
CA TYR A 70 -8.96 -1.88 8.84
C TYR A 70 -10.15 -1.33 9.62
N ARG A 71 -9.91 -0.31 10.45
CA ARG A 71 -10.99 0.40 11.15
C ARG A 71 -11.68 1.47 10.30
N HIS A 72 -11.02 1.94 9.25
CA HIS A 72 -11.53 3.00 8.36
C HIS A 72 -11.63 2.50 6.92
N THR A 73 -12.83 2.12 6.50
CA THR A 73 -13.14 1.73 5.12
C THR A 73 -14.18 2.67 4.50
N LYS A 74 -14.14 2.82 3.17
CA LYS A 74 -14.95 3.80 2.40
C LYS A 74 -16.46 3.69 2.66
N ASN A 75 -16.95 2.53 3.12
CA ASN A 75 -18.37 2.29 3.40
C ASN A 75 -18.65 1.89 4.85
N ARG A 76 -17.71 2.12 5.80
CA ARG A 76 -17.79 1.66 7.20
C ARG A 76 -18.06 0.15 7.37
N LYS A 77 -17.84 -0.66 6.33
CA LYS A 77 -17.85 -2.11 6.46
C LYS A 77 -16.51 -2.51 7.07
N ALA A 78 -16.52 -2.83 8.36
CA ALA A 78 -15.44 -3.57 9.00
C ALA A 78 -15.48 -5.01 8.48
#